data_AF-A0A2C5ZWP5-F1
#
_entry.id   AF-A0A2C5ZWP5-F1
#
_cell.length_a   1.000
_cell.length_b   1.000
_cell.length_c   1.000
_cell.angle_alpha   90.00
_cell.angle_beta   90.00
_cell.angle_gamma   90.00
#
_symmetry.space_group_name_H-M   'P 1'
#
loop_
_entity.id
_entity.type
_entity.pdbx_description
1 polymer ?
#
loop_
_entity_poly.entity_id
_entity_poly.type
_entity_poly.pdbx_seq_one_letter_code
_entity_poly.pdbx_strand_id
1 'polypeptide(L)'
;MKVKGDDDSYVLDRGLNESIRLDAQHLLWSMHLGYSLHPLIDVRDGMQIADLGCGTGIWLMDVARALPDTVRLHGLDISDQQFPARELWPANLTFSALDAFAAAPPAELQARFDVVHLGMWTSIPKARGVDALVDNVKMMLSKDDQRR
;
A
#
# COMPACT_ATOMS: atom_id res chain seq x y z
N MET A 1 26.80 19.62 -9.24
CA MET A 1 27.38 18.28 -9.02
C MET A 1 26.28 17.27 -9.28
N LYS A 2 26.36 16.50 -10.36
CA LYS A 2 25.27 15.65 -10.87
C LYS A 2 25.47 14.25 -10.28
N VAL A 3 24.62 13.83 -9.34
CA VAL A 3 24.65 12.46 -8.83
C VAL A 3 23.91 11.59 -9.84
N LYS A 4 24.66 10.63 -10.39
CA LYS A 4 24.22 9.61 -11.32
C LYS A 4 23.83 8.39 -10.50
N GLY A 5 22.56 8.01 -10.55
CA GLY A 5 22.03 6.75 -10.03
C GLY A 5 20.90 6.34 -10.95
N ASP A 6 21.27 5.75 -12.08
CA ASP A 6 20.33 5.29 -13.10
C ASP A 6 20.43 3.76 -13.14
N ASP A 7 19.57 3.14 -12.35
CA ASP A 7 19.03 1.80 -12.57
C ASP A 7 17.60 1.74 -12.01
N ASP A 8 16.82 2.81 -12.24
CA ASP A 8 15.43 2.90 -11.80
C ASP A 8 14.56 2.27 -12.90
N SER A 9 14.42 0.94 -12.87
CA SER A 9 13.65 0.16 -13.84
C SER A 9 12.13 0.42 -13.80
N TYR A 10 11.71 1.51 -13.15
CA TYR A 10 10.34 1.93 -12.96
C TYR A 10 9.88 2.82 -14.13
N VAL A 11 8.87 2.36 -14.86
CA VAL A 11 8.45 2.95 -16.15
C VAL A 11 7.47 4.12 -15.97
N LEU A 12 6.87 4.27 -14.79
CA LEU A 12 5.85 5.29 -14.53
C LEU A 12 6.48 6.54 -13.92
N ASP A 13 6.11 7.71 -14.46
CA ASP A 13 6.48 9.01 -13.88
C ASP A 13 5.81 9.19 -12.50
N ARG A 14 6.38 10.06 -11.66
CA ARG A 14 5.86 10.35 -10.31
C ARG A 14 5.38 11.80 -10.17
N GLY A 15 5.14 12.46 -11.31
CA GLY A 15 4.65 13.82 -11.39
C GLY A 15 3.14 13.97 -11.12
N LEU A 16 2.69 15.23 -11.08
CA LEU A 16 1.30 15.61 -10.78
C LEU A 16 0.26 14.88 -11.65
N ASN A 17 0.55 14.67 -12.94
CA ASN A 17 -0.36 13.97 -13.85
C ASN A 17 -0.60 12.52 -13.43
N GLU A 18 0.43 11.84 -12.93
CA GLU A 18 0.33 10.45 -12.49
C GLU A 18 -0.43 10.34 -11.17
N SER A 19 -0.22 11.29 -10.25
CA SER A 19 -1.06 11.41 -9.05
C SER A 19 -2.53 11.64 -9.38
N ILE A 20 -2.84 12.56 -10.31
CA ILE A 20 -4.21 12.79 -10.78
C ILE A 20 -4.80 11.52 -11.41
N ARG A 21 -4.03 10.80 -12.23
CA ARG A 21 -4.46 9.55 -12.86
C ARG A 21 -4.82 8.50 -11.79
N LEU A 22 -3.97 8.31 -10.79
CA LEU A 22 -4.19 7.35 -9.71
C LEU A 22 -5.44 7.69 -8.88
N ASP A 23 -5.61 8.96 -8.50
CA ASP A 23 -6.76 9.41 -7.72
C ASP A 23 -8.07 9.27 -8.52
N ALA A 24 -8.05 9.60 -9.81
CA ALA A 24 -9.20 9.41 -10.70
C ALA A 24 -9.56 7.93 -10.88
N GLN A 25 -8.56 7.05 -11.02
CA GLN A 25 -8.78 5.61 -11.07
C GLN A 25 -9.39 5.09 -9.77
N HIS A 26 -8.87 5.50 -8.62
CA HIS A 26 -9.43 5.13 -7.32
C HIS A 26 -10.90 5.56 -7.19
N LEU A 27 -11.23 6.80 -7.58
CA LEU A 27 -12.61 7.28 -7.57
C LEU A 27 -13.55 6.39 -8.41
N LEU A 28 -13.14 6.03 -9.62
CA LEU A 28 -13.93 5.14 -10.49
C LEU A 28 -14.16 3.76 -9.85
N TRP A 29 -13.12 3.18 -9.25
CA TRP A 29 -13.24 1.89 -8.55
C TRP A 29 -14.09 1.97 -7.30
N SER A 30 -13.93 3.02 -6.48
CA SER A 30 -14.73 3.24 -5.27
C SER A 30 -16.23 3.35 -5.62
N MET A 31 -16.57 4.11 -6.67
CA MET A 31 -17.96 4.19 -7.17
C MET A 31 -18.49 2.85 -7.71
N HIS A 32 -17.65 2.05 -8.36
CA HIS A 32 -18.06 0.78 -8.95
C HIS A 32 -18.26 -0.32 -7.89
N LEU A 33 -17.34 -0.40 -6.91
CA LEU A 33 -17.35 -1.43 -5.88
C LEU A 33 -18.33 -1.11 -4.73
N GLY A 34 -18.46 0.17 -4.38
CA GLY A 34 -19.32 0.61 -3.28
C GLY A 34 -18.77 0.30 -1.87
N TYR A 35 -17.51 -0.12 -1.77
CA TYR A 35 -16.82 -0.37 -0.51
C TYR A 35 -15.33 -0.01 -0.62
N SER A 36 -14.74 0.47 0.48
CA SER A 36 -13.30 0.75 0.57
C SER A 36 -12.49 -0.49 0.95
N LEU A 37 -13.08 -1.38 1.76
CA LEU A 37 -12.54 -2.70 2.12
C LEU A 37 -13.60 -3.76 1.80
N HIS A 38 -13.17 -4.93 1.29
CA HIS A 38 -14.10 -5.97 0.87
C HIS A 38 -15.01 -6.42 2.04
N PRO A 39 -16.35 -6.46 1.89
CA PRO A 39 -17.28 -6.75 2.98
C PRO A 39 -17.15 -8.13 3.67
N LEU A 40 -16.41 -9.06 3.06
CA LEU A 40 -16.11 -10.37 3.66
C LEU A 40 -14.94 -10.32 4.66
N ILE A 41 -14.22 -9.21 4.74
CA ILE A 41 -13.16 -9.01 5.72
C ILE A 41 -13.80 -8.49 7.00
N ASP A 42 -13.73 -9.29 8.06
CA ASP A 42 -14.26 -8.92 9.38
C ASP A 42 -13.36 -7.85 10.02
N VAL A 43 -13.92 -6.66 10.26
CA VAL A 43 -13.18 -5.53 10.81
C VAL A 43 -13.15 -5.65 12.33
N ARG A 44 -11.95 -5.73 12.89
CA ARG A 44 -11.71 -5.88 14.33
C ARG A 44 -10.89 -4.74 14.91
N ASP A 45 -11.05 -4.51 16.21
CA ASP A 45 -10.25 -3.53 16.91
C ASP A 45 -8.76 -3.87 16.87
N GLY A 46 -7.93 -2.86 16.62
CA GLY A 46 -6.48 -3.01 16.57
C GLY A 46 -5.95 -3.71 15.30
N MET A 47 -6.82 -4.00 14.33
CA MET A 47 -6.43 -4.61 13.05
C MET A 47 -5.33 -3.81 12.36
N GLN A 48 -4.36 -4.51 11.77
CA GLN A 48 -3.26 -3.91 11.02
C GLN A 48 -3.49 -4.12 9.53
N ILE A 49 -3.59 -3.04 8.75
CA ILE A 49 -3.77 -3.09 7.30
C ILE A 49 -2.59 -2.39 6.62
N ALA A 50 -2.01 -3.04 5.61
CA ALA A 50 -1.03 -2.44 4.74
C ALA A 50 -1.58 -2.24 3.33
N ASP A 51 -1.16 -1.17 2.66
CA ASP A 51 -1.27 -1.00 1.21
C ASP A 51 0.15 -1.00 0.64
N LEU A 52 0.49 -2.06 -0.10
CA LEU A 52 1.81 -2.21 -0.71
C LEU A 52 1.74 -1.64 -2.13
N GLY A 53 2.66 -0.71 -2.46
CA GLY A 53 2.61 0.10 -3.68
C GLY A 53 1.52 1.17 -3.61
N CYS A 54 1.41 1.86 -2.47
CA CYS A 54 0.28 2.74 -2.18
C CYS A 54 0.22 4.04 -3.02
N GLY A 55 1.29 4.42 -3.74
CA GLY A 55 1.34 5.61 -4.59
C GLY A 55 0.96 6.89 -3.83
N THR A 56 -0.17 7.51 -4.21
CA THR A 56 -0.70 8.71 -3.54
C THR A 56 -1.28 8.43 -2.14
N GLY A 57 -1.43 7.16 -1.77
CA GLY A 57 -2.09 6.76 -0.54
C GLY A 57 -3.61 6.97 -0.54
N ILE A 58 -4.21 7.32 -1.68
CA ILE A 58 -5.63 7.70 -1.75
C ILE A 58 -6.57 6.60 -1.23
N TRP A 59 -6.26 5.33 -1.49
CA TRP A 59 -7.04 4.21 -0.97
C TRP A 59 -7.00 4.16 0.57
N LEU A 60 -5.82 4.34 1.18
CA LEU A 60 -5.68 4.38 2.63
C LEU A 60 -6.40 5.59 3.26
N MET A 61 -6.43 6.72 2.57
CA MET A 61 -7.17 7.90 3.02
C MET A 61 -8.69 7.65 3.01
N ASP A 62 -9.19 6.90 2.02
CA ASP A 62 -10.60 6.49 1.97
C ASP A 62 -10.91 5.45 3.06
N VAL A 63 -10.07 4.42 3.20
CA VAL A 63 -10.17 3.40 4.26
C VAL A 63 -10.15 4.01 5.66
N ALA A 64 -9.29 5.01 5.92
CA ALA A 64 -9.22 5.70 7.20
C ALA A 64 -10.52 6.43 7.57
N ARG A 65 -11.33 6.84 6.58
CA ARG A 65 -12.64 7.47 6.80
C ARG A 65 -13.75 6.44 7.00
N ALA A 66 -13.60 5.25 6.44
CA ALA A 66 -14.60 4.19 6.46
C ALA A 66 -14.48 3.25 7.67
N LEU A 67 -13.29 3.11 8.24
CA LEU A 67 -13.01 2.16 9.33
C LEU A 67 -12.84 2.86 10.69
N PRO A 68 -13.01 2.13 11.82
CA PRO A 68 -12.70 2.65 13.15
C PRO A 68 -11.24 3.14 13.27
N ASP A 69 -11.03 4.16 14.08
CA ASP A 69 -9.71 4.73 14.39
C ASP A 69 -8.79 3.75 15.15
N THR A 70 -9.34 2.67 15.69
CA THR A 70 -8.61 1.54 16.30
C THR A 70 -7.81 0.74 15.27
N VAL A 71 -8.20 0.77 13.99
CA VAL A 71 -7.47 0.12 12.88
C VAL A 71 -6.21 0.91 12.57
N ARG A 72 -5.06 0.24 12.42
CA ARG A 72 -3.78 0.87 12.06
C ARG A 72 -3.47 0.63 10.59
N LEU A 73 -3.15 1.70 9.90
CA LEU A 73 -2.99 1.75 8.46
C LEU A 73 -1.55 2.07 8.08
N HIS A 74 -1.02 1.35 7.10
CA HIS A 74 0.38 1.45 6.68
C HIS A 74 0.48 1.55 5.17
N GLY A 75 0.91 2.71 4.66
CA GLY A 75 1.23 2.90 3.25
C GLY A 75 2.69 2.62 2.98
N LEU A 76 2.94 1.69 2.06
CA LEU A 76 4.28 1.25 1.70
C LEU A 76 4.45 1.48 0.20
N ASP A 77 5.47 2.24 -0.21
CA ASP A 77 5.75 2.47 -1.63
C ASP A 77 7.26 2.59 -1.86
N ILE A 78 7.76 2.37 -3.07
CA ILE A 78 9.19 2.48 -3.36
C ILE A 78 9.71 3.92 -3.18
N SER A 79 8.82 4.92 -3.22
CA SER A 79 9.15 6.34 -3.08
C SER A 79 8.14 7.10 -2.24
N ASP A 80 8.60 8.16 -1.55
CA ASP A 80 7.76 9.09 -0.80
C ASP A 80 7.21 10.27 -1.63
N GLN A 81 7.61 10.37 -2.91
CA GLN A 81 7.31 11.54 -3.76
C GLN A 81 5.82 11.81 -3.97
N GLN A 82 4.99 10.77 -3.89
CA GLN A 82 3.55 10.87 -4.10
C GLN A 82 2.76 10.90 -2.78
N PHE A 83 3.43 10.73 -1.63
CA PHE A 83 2.74 10.75 -0.35
C PHE A 83 2.11 12.13 -0.09
N PRO A 84 0.93 12.18 0.55
CA PRO A 84 0.33 13.44 0.93
C PRO A 84 1.19 14.15 1.98
N ALA A 85 1.02 15.46 2.11
CA ALA A 85 1.68 16.24 3.16
C ALA A 85 1.40 15.64 4.55
N ARG A 86 2.43 15.55 5.39
CA ARG A 86 2.38 14.82 6.68
C ARG A 86 1.28 15.33 7.60
N GLU A 87 0.96 16.61 7.53
CA GLU A 87 -0.08 17.28 8.32
C GLU A 87 -1.49 16.79 7.98
N LEU A 88 -1.67 16.15 6.82
CA LEU A 88 -2.94 15.59 6.36
C LEU A 88 -3.13 14.15 6.80
N TRP A 89 -2.12 13.51 7.41
CA TRP A 89 -2.21 12.10 7.76
C TRP A 89 -3.12 11.90 8.98
N PRO A 90 -4.12 11.01 8.91
CA PRO A 90 -4.85 10.54 10.08
C PRO A 90 -3.89 9.97 11.14
N ALA A 91 -4.24 10.11 12.42
CA ALA A 91 -3.38 9.67 13.53
C ALA A 91 -3.09 8.16 13.55
N ASN A 92 -3.93 7.37 12.88
CA ASN A 92 -3.79 5.92 12.74
C ASN A 92 -3.14 5.48 11.41
N LEU A 93 -2.66 6.41 10.59
CA LEU A 93 -2.05 6.15 9.28
C LEU A 93 -0.58 6.59 9.25
N THR A 94 0.28 5.73 8.74
CA THR A 94 1.70 6.03 8.47
C THR A 94 2.09 5.63 7.06
N PHE A 95 2.92 6.45 6.41
CA PHE A 95 3.57 6.09 5.15
C PHE A 95 5.08 5.91 5.33
N SER A 96 5.66 4.97 4.60
CA SER A 96 7.11 4.72 4.59
C SER A 96 7.57 4.12 3.26
N ALA A 97 8.82 4.39 2.88
CA ALA A 97 9.42 3.82 1.69
C ALA A 97 9.76 2.32 1.89
N LEU A 98 9.41 1.48 0.91
CA LEU A 98 9.68 0.04 0.88
C LEU A 98 9.76 -0.45 -0.58
N ASP A 99 10.84 -1.13 -0.93
CA ASP A 99 10.92 -1.91 -2.17
C ASP A 99 10.16 -3.23 -2.00
N ALA A 100 9.01 -3.34 -2.66
CA ALA A 100 8.15 -4.52 -2.63
C ALA A 100 8.79 -5.76 -3.28
N PHE A 101 9.86 -5.61 -4.07
CA PHE A 101 10.57 -6.69 -4.75
C PHE A 101 11.91 -7.03 -4.10
N ALA A 102 12.23 -6.43 -2.95
CA ALA A 102 13.40 -6.79 -2.17
C ALA A 102 13.38 -8.29 -1.78
N ALA A 103 14.54 -8.84 -1.45
CA ALA A 103 14.66 -10.27 -1.11
C ALA A 103 13.79 -10.73 0.07
N ALA A 104 13.47 -9.80 0.99
CA ALA A 104 12.51 -10.01 2.07
C ALA A 104 12.04 -8.65 2.62
N PRO A 105 10.82 -8.56 3.21
CA PRO A 105 10.40 -7.38 3.96
C PRO A 105 11.26 -7.20 5.22
N PRO A 106 11.45 -5.96 5.70
CA PRO A 106 12.03 -5.69 7.02
C PRO A 106 11.34 -6.48 8.13
N ALA A 107 12.10 -6.88 9.17
CA ALA A 107 11.60 -7.77 10.22
C ALA A 107 10.36 -7.20 10.94
N GLU A 108 10.29 -5.89 11.10
CA GLU A 108 9.16 -5.16 11.69
C GLU A 108 7.88 -5.14 10.84
N LEU A 109 7.95 -5.57 9.58
CA LEU A 109 6.81 -5.71 8.67
C LEU A 109 6.41 -7.18 8.47
N GLN A 110 7.22 -8.14 8.91
CA GLN A 110 6.92 -9.56 8.80
C GLN A 110 5.86 -10.00 9.83
N ALA A 111 4.94 -10.86 9.40
CA ALA A 111 3.85 -11.43 10.20
C ALA A 111 3.01 -10.39 10.97
N ARG A 112 2.88 -9.18 10.41
CA ARG A 112 2.28 -8.02 11.10
C ARG A 112 0.83 -7.78 10.72
N PHE A 113 0.52 -7.93 9.43
CA PHE A 113 -0.70 -7.39 8.85
C PHE A 113 -1.80 -8.44 8.76
N ASP A 114 -3.01 -8.03 9.11
CA ASP A 114 -4.21 -8.84 8.93
C ASP A 114 -4.69 -8.78 7.48
N VAL A 115 -4.46 -7.64 6.81
CA VAL A 115 -4.72 -7.44 5.38
C VAL A 115 -3.52 -6.74 4.75
N VAL A 116 -3.10 -7.26 3.60
CA VAL A 116 -2.18 -6.57 2.70
C VAL A 116 -2.93 -6.33 1.39
N HIS A 117 -3.20 -5.07 1.09
CA HIS A 117 -3.83 -4.62 -0.13
C HIS A 117 -2.79 -4.43 -1.24
N LEU A 118 -3.18 -4.79 -2.47
CA LEU A 118 -2.41 -4.61 -3.69
C LEU A 118 -3.30 -3.89 -4.72
N GLY A 119 -3.18 -2.57 -4.81
CA GLY A 119 -3.89 -1.76 -5.78
C GLY A 119 -3.11 -1.57 -7.09
N MET A 120 -3.77 -1.69 -8.25
CA MET A 120 -3.22 -1.29 -9.56
C MET A 120 -1.86 -1.89 -9.97
N TRP A 121 -1.45 -3.00 -9.36
CA TRP A 121 -0.18 -3.70 -9.68
C TRP A 121 -0.13 -4.28 -11.10
N THR A 122 -1.26 -4.47 -11.78
CA THR A 122 -1.32 -5.17 -13.09
C THR A 122 -0.43 -4.59 -14.19
N SER A 123 0.02 -3.34 -14.06
CA SER A 123 0.87 -2.65 -15.03
C SER A 123 2.36 -2.59 -14.65
N ILE A 124 2.76 -3.14 -13.49
CA ILE A 124 4.09 -2.88 -12.89
C ILE A 124 5.04 -4.10 -12.97
N PRO A 125 4.69 -5.32 -12.51
CA PRO A 125 5.62 -6.44 -12.57
C PRO A 125 5.87 -6.88 -14.01
N LYS A 126 7.14 -6.93 -14.42
CA LYS A 126 7.57 -7.88 -15.46
C LYS A 126 7.27 -9.29 -14.93
N ALA A 127 7.03 -10.26 -15.82
CA ALA A 127 6.63 -11.64 -15.43
C ALA A 127 7.50 -12.30 -14.34
N ARG A 128 8.76 -11.88 -14.15
CA ARG A 128 9.68 -12.38 -13.11
C ARG A 128 9.51 -11.76 -11.72
N GLY A 129 8.81 -10.64 -11.57
CA GLY A 129 8.66 -9.94 -10.28
C GLY A 129 7.45 -10.39 -9.45
N VAL A 130 6.50 -11.11 -10.07
CA VAL A 130 5.24 -11.50 -9.41
C VAL A 130 5.49 -12.46 -8.26
N ASP A 131 6.38 -13.45 -8.43
CA ASP A 131 6.68 -14.42 -7.38
C ASP A 131 7.27 -13.75 -6.14
N ALA A 132 8.25 -12.86 -6.32
CA ALA A 132 8.85 -12.10 -5.22
C ALA A 132 7.82 -11.21 -4.50
N LEU A 133 6.93 -10.54 -5.26
CA LEU A 133 5.86 -9.74 -4.68
C LEU A 133 4.92 -10.61 -3.82
N VAL A 134 4.49 -11.76 -4.35
CA VAL A 134 3.59 -12.68 -3.65
C VAL A 134 4.26 -13.26 -2.41
N ASP A 135 5.54 -13.62 -2.48
CA ASP A 135 6.29 -14.15 -1.34
C ASP A 135 6.46 -13.10 -0.24
N ASN A 136 6.79 -11.86 -0.61
CA ASN A 136 6.89 -10.75 0.34
C ASN A 136 5.54 -10.45 1.01
N VAL A 137 4.45 -10.44 0.24
CA VAL A 137 3.09 -10.27 0.79
C VAL A 137 2.74 -11.37 1.77
N LYS A 138 3.04 -12.64 1.45
CA LYS A 138 2.83 -13.77 2.38
C LYS A 138 3.66 -13.63 3.66
N MET A 139 4.90 -13.15 3.56
CA MET A 139 5.75 -12.91 4.72
C MET A 139 5.22 -11.78 5.60
N MET A 140 4.53 -10.80 5.02
CA MET A 140 3.93 -9.67 5.74
C MET A 140 2.63 -10.02 6.46
N LEU A 141 1.87 -10.99 5.93
CA LEU A 141 0.61 -11.44 6.52
C LEU A 141 0.85 -12.15 7.86
N SER A 142 0.05 -11.78 8.87
CA SER A 142 0.02 -12.45 10.16
C SER A 142 -0.47 -13.90 10.02
N LYS A 143 0.02 -14.79 10.88
CA LYS A 143 -0.44 -16.19 10.89
C LYS A 143 -1.81 -16.28 11.57
N ASP A 144 -2.75 -16.99 10.95
CA ASP A 144 -4.13 -17.20 11.41
C ASP A 144 -4.25 -17.76 12.84
N ASP A 145 -3.18 -18.33 13.38
CA ASP A 145 -3.18 -19.14 14.61
C ASP A 145 -2.88 -18.35 15.91
N GLN A 146 -2.71 -17.02 15.83
CA GLN A 146 -2.25 -16.21 16.98
C GLN A 146 -3.32 -15.27 17.57
N ARG A 147 -4.51 -15.15 16.96
CA ARG A 147 -5.49 -14.09 17.31
C ARG A 147 -6.96 -14.51 17.17
N ARG A 148 -7.30 -15.72 17.65
CA ARG A 148 -8.68 -16.08 18.02
C ARG A 148 -8.82 -16.07 19.54
#